data_AF-A0A924WB93-F1
#
_entry.id   AF-A0A924WB93-F1
#
_cell.length_a   1.000
_cell.length_b   1.000
_cell.length_c   1.000
_cell.angle_alpha   90.00
_cell.angle_beta   90.00
_cell.angle_gamma   90.00
#
_symmetry.space_group_name_H-M   'P 1'
#
loop_
_entity.id
_entity.type
_entity.pdbx_description
1 polymer ?
#
loop_
_entity_poly.entity_id
_entity_poly.type
_entity_poly.pdbx_seq_one_letter_code
_entity_poly.pdbx_strand_id
1 'polypeptide(L)'
;MNATSNSTQKTSRPRPLTAFAIWGVTYIGARLIVAEVPLGFEYKLALSFLPLLPFVWMVYEFIRAIRSMDELHKQIHLEALVVAFPLCIITVMTLGLLEMFMELSKEDWSYRHLIPFFFIYYFAGLFIARKRYGL
;
A
#
# COMPACT_ATOMS: atom_id res chain seq x y z
N MET A 1 1.73 -45.55 20.29
CA MET A 1 2.50 -45.23 19.06
C MET A 1 1.54 -44.75 17.99
N ASN A 2 1.99 -43.75 17.22
CA ASN A 2 1.43 -43.20 15.97
C ASN A 2 0.64 -41.88 16.10
N ALA A 3 1.42 -40.82 16.32
CA ALA A 3 1.15 -39.47 15.83
C ALA A 3 1.81 -39.32 14.45
N THR A 4 1.03 -39.10 13.39
CA THR A 4 1.46 -38.49 12.13
C THR A 4 0.24 -38.05 11.31
N SER A 5 -0.54 -37.08 11.80
CA SER A 5 -1.44 -36.32 10.91
C SER A 5 -0.61 -35.28 10.18
N ASN A 6 -0.12 -35.65 8.98
CA ASN A 6 0.45 -34.74 8.00
C ASN A 6 -0.63 -33.72 7.60
N SER A 7 -0.64 -32.56 8.24
CA SER A 7 -1.38 -31.41 7.74
C SER A 7 -0.64 -30.89 6.51
N THR A 8 -1.14 -31.26 5.34
CA THR A 8 -0.79 -30.65 4.06
C THR A 8 -0.96 -29.14 4.20
N GLN A 9 0.15 -28.42 4.39
CA GLN A 9 0.22 -26.97 4.21
C GLN A 9 -0.15 -26.68 2.77
N LYS A 10 -1.44 -26.39 2.56
CA LYS A 10 -1.99 -25.94 1.30
C LYS A 10 -1.28 -24.62 1.01
N THR A 11 -0.31 -24.64 0.08
CA THR A 11 0.44 -23.45 -0.35
C THR A 11 -0.57 -22.41 -0.80
N SER A 12 -0.86 -21.45 0.09
CA SER A 12 -1.80 -20.38 -0.20
C SER A 12 -1.16 -19.55 -1.29
N ARG A 13 -1.77 -19.53 -2.48
CA ARG A 13 -1.36 -18.65 -3.58
C ARG A 13 -1.13 -17.24 -2.99
N PRO A 14 -0.04 -16.52 -3.37
CA PRO A 14 0.28 -15.21 -2.82
C PRO A 14 -0.68 -14.14 -3.36
N ARG A 15 -1.96 -14.27 -3.02
CA ARG A 15 -3.08 -13.46 -3.52
C ARG A 15 -2.93 -11.97 -3.20
N PRO A 16 -2.45 -11.55 -2.01
CA PRO A 16 -2.20 -10.14 -1.72
C PRO A 16 -1.12 -9.55 -2.63
N LEU A 17 -0.06 -10.31 -2.93
CA LEU A 17 1.01 -9.86 -3.82
C LEU A 17 0.52 -9.73 -5.27
N THR A 18 -0.30 -10.67 -5.74
CA THR A 18 -0.91 -10.56 -7.07
C THR A 18 -1.87 -9.38 -7.16
N ALA A 19 -2.67 -9.12 -6.12
CA ALA A 19 -3.59 -7.99 -6.10
C ALA A 19 -2.81 -6.65 -6.05
N PHE A 20 -1.71 -6.61 -5.29
CA PHE A 20 -0.78 -5.48 -5.27
C PHE A 20 -0.17 -5.21 -6.64
N ALA A 21 0.33 -6.24 -7.31
CA ALA A 21 0.91 -6.13 -8.64
C ALA A 21 -0.12 -5.65 -9.67
N ILE A 22 -1.34 -6.20 -9.64
CA ILE A 22 -2.44 -5.78 -10.52
C ILE A 22 -2.78 -4.31 -10.29
N TRP A 23 -2.97 -3.90 -9.03
CA TRP A 23 -3.22 -2.49 -8.70
C TRP A 23 -2.08 -1.58 -9.18
N GLY A 24 -0.82 -1.95 -8.92
CA GLY A 24 0.35 -1.17 -9.33
C GLY A 24 0.42 -0.99 -10.85
N VAL A 25 0.20 -2.07 -11.62
CA VAL A 25 0.16 -2.02 -13.09
C VAL A 25 -1.00 -1.17 -13.58
N THR A 26 -2.20 -1.32 -13.01
CA THR A 26 -3.36 -0.50 -13.40
C THR A 26 -3.15 0.98 -13.08
N TYR A 27 -2.59 1.30 -11.91
CA TYR A 27 -2.31 2.67 -11.52
C TYR A 27 -1.25 3.34 -12.41
N ILE A 28 -0.12 2.66 -12.63
CA ILE A 28 0.95 3.17 -13.50
C ILE A 28 0.44 3.29 -14.94
N GLY A 29 -0.27 2.29 -15.46
CA GLY A 29 -0.86 2.32 -16.79
C GLY A 29 -1.85 3.47 -16.97
N ALA A 30 -2.80 3.63 -16.04
CA ALA A 30 -3.74 4.74 -16.05
C ALA A 30 -3.02 6.10 -16.05
N ARG A 31 -2.00 6.26 -15.18
CA ARG A 31 -1.19 7.48 -15.12
C ARG A 31 -0.53 7.80 -16.47
N LEU A 32 0.17 6.83 -17.06
CA LEU A 32 0.90 7.03 -18.32
C LEU A 32 -0.05 7.38 -19.46
N ILE A 33 -1.20 6.70 -19.53
CA ILE A 33 -2.21 6.97 -20.58
C ILE A 33 -2.84 8.35 -20.40
N VAL A 34 -3.22 8.74 -19.17
CA VAL A 34 -3.82 10.07 -18.91
C VAL A 34 -2.83 11.21 -19.22
N ALA A 35 -1.53 10.98 -18.97
CA ALA A 35 -0.47 11.97 -19.18
C ALA A 35 -0.13 12.17 -20.66
N GLU A 36 0.05 11.08 -21.41
CA GLU A 36 0.64 11.13 -22.76
C GLU A 36 -0.40 11.08 -23.89
N VAL A 37 -1.58 10.50 -23.65
CA VAL A 37 -2.58 10.29 -24.71
C VAL A 37 -3.57 11.46 -24.75
N PRO A 38 -3.82 12.08 -25.94
CA PRO A 38 -4.81 13.14 -26.10
C PRO A 38 -6.23 12.56 -26.05
N LEU A 39 -6.67 12.19 -24.85
CA LEU A 39 -8.00 11.67 -24.57
C LEU A 39 -8.98 12.81 -24.26
N GLY A 40 -10.25 12.61 -24.64
CA GLY A 40 -11.36 13.45 -24.19
C GLY A 40 -11.53 13.41 -22.65
N PHE A 41 -12.17 14.44 -22.09
CA PHE A 41 -12.35 14.58 -20.64
C PHE A 41 -13.01 13.36 -19.99
N GLU A 42 -14.07 12.82 -20.61
CA GLU A 42 -14.82 11.65 -20.11
C GLU A 42 -13.92 10.42 -19.93
N TYR A 43 -13.04 10.16 -20.90
CA TYR A 43 -12.10 9.05 -20.86
C TYR A 43 -11.03 9.26 -19.79
N LYS A 44 -10.49 10.48 -19.64
CA LYS A 44 -9.52 10.80 -18.58
C LYS A 44 -10.15 10.64 -17.19
N LEU A 45 -11.40 11.05 -17.03
CA LEU A 45 -12.15 10.88 -15.81
C LEU A 45 -12.34 9.39 -15.49
N ALA A 46 -12.90 8.61 -16.42
CA ALA A 46 -13.11 7.18 -16.25
C ALA A 46 -11.81 6.43 -15.92
N LEU A 47 -10.72 6.75 -16.62
CA LEU A 47 -9.42 6.12 -16.41
C LEU A 47 -8.78 6.50 -15.07
N SER A 48 -9.09 7.67 -14.52
CA SER A 48 -8.62 8.10 -13.20
C SER A 48 -9.30 7.31 -12.07
N PHE A 49 -10.52 6.83 -12.28
CA PHE A 49 -11.25 5.98 -11.33
C PHE A 49 -10.89 4.49 -11.48
N LEU A 50 -10.39 4.07 -12.64
CA LEU A 50 -10.07 2.67 -12.92
C LEU A 50 -9.18 2.00 -11.86
N PRO A 51 -8.11 2.63 -11.32
CA PRO A 51 -7.25 2.02 -10.31
C PRO A 51 -7.93 1.83 -8.94
N LEU A 52 -9.09 2.46 -8.68
CA LEU A 52 -9.79 2.31 -7.41
C LEU A 52 -10.36 0.90 -7.23
N LEU A 53 -10.87 0.29 -8.30
CA LEU A 53 -11.40 -1.07 -8.25
C LEU A 53 -10.35 -2.12 -7.83
N PRO A 54 -9.18 -2.22 -8.48
CA PRO A 54 -8.13 -3.12 -8.03
C PRO A 54 -7.53 -2.69 -6.68
N PHE A 55 -7.57 -1.40 -6.31
CA PHE A 55 -7.16 -0.96 -4.97
C PHE A 55 -8.07 -1.52 -3.88
N VAL A 56 -9.40 -1.39 -4.04
CA VAL A 56 -10.38 -1.94 -3.08
C VAL A 56 -10.22 -3.46 -2.96
N TRP A 57 -10.04 -4.14 -4.10
CA TRP A 57 -9.80 -5.58 -4.10
C TRP A 57 -8.46 -5.94 -3.42
N MET A 58 -7.40 -5.18 -3.66
CA MET A 58 -6.12 -5.34 -2.96
C MET A 58 -6.29 -5.18 -1.45
N VAL A 59 -6.97 -4.13 -0.98
CA VAL A 59 -7.24 -3.92 0.45
C VAL A 59 -8.02 -5.11 1.03
N TYR A 60 -9.05 -5.60 0.34
CA TYR A 60 -9.80 -6.79 0.75
C TYR A 60 -8.89 -8.03 0.91
N GLU A 61 -8.00 -8.27 -0.06
CA GLU A 61 -7.04 -9.38 -0.03
C GLU A 61 -6.03 -9.25 1.12
N PHE A 62 -5.54 -8.04 1.39
CA PHE A 62 -4.66 -7.76 2.53
C PHE A 62 -5.37 -7.99 3.86
N ILE A 63 -6.59 -7.48 4.04
CA ILE A 63 -7.39 -7.69 5.25
C ILE A 63 -7.61 -9.19 5.47
N ARG A 64 -7.99 -9.92 4.42
CA ARG A 64 -8.18 -11.38 4.50
C ARG A 64 -6.90 -12.09 4.91
N ALA A 65 -5.76 -11.71 4.35
CA ALA A 65 -4.47 -12.29 4.69
C ALA A 65 -4.11 -12.03 6.16
N ILE A 66 -4.20 -10.78 6.62
CA ILE A 66 -3.91 -10.42 8.03
C ILE A 66 -4.85 -11.16 8.99
N ARG A 67 -6.14 -11.28 8.68
CA ARG A 67 -7.11 -12.02 9.51
C ARG A 67 -6.77 -13.50 9.65
N SER A 68 -6.12 -14.09 8.65
CA SER A 68 -5.70 -15.50 8.67
C SER A 68 -4.37 -15.76 9.38
N MET A 69 -3.65 -14.71 9.76
CA MET A 69 -2.39 -14.83 10.50
C MET A 69 -2.64 -15.19 11.97
N ASP A 70 -1.60 -15.69 12.65
CA ASP A 70 -1.60 -15.80 14.11
C ASP A 70 -1.57 -14.41 14.78
N GLU A 71 -1.77 -14.39 16.10
CA GLU A 71 -1.82 -13.14 16.87
C GLU A 71 -0.49 -12.39 16.87
N LEU A 72 0.64 -13.10 16.84
CA LEU A 72 1.98 -12.48 16.79
C LEU A 72 2.17 -11.69 15.49
N HIS A 73 1.88 -12.29 14.35
CA HIS A 73 2.00 -11.63 13.04
C HIS A 73 1.00 -10.48 12.89
N LYS A 74 -0.24 -10.63 13.39
CA LYS A 74 -1.20 -9.51 13.44
C LYS A 74 -0.66 -8.35 14.28
N GLN A 75 -0.07 -8.64 15.45
CA GLN A 75 0.52 -7.63 16.33
C GLN A 75 1.69 -6.91 15.64
N ILE A 76 2.55 -7.63 14.92
CA ILE A 76 3.63 -7.04 14.11
C ILE A 76 3.09 -6.06 13.07
N HIS A 77 2.02 -6.44 12.35
CA HIS A 77 1.38 -5.56 11.38
C HIS A 77 0.72 -4.34 12.01
N LEU A 78 0.12 -4.50 13.21
CA LEU A 78 -0.45 -3.39 13.96
C LEU A 78 0.62 -2.42 14.44
N GLU A 79 1.74 -2.91 14.97
CA GLU A 79 2.88 -2.08 15.38
C GLU A 79 3.48 -1.33 14.18
N ALA A 80 3.62 -2.01 13.04
CA ALA A 80 4.05 -1.37 11.79
C ALA A 80 3.12 -0.21 11.39
N LEU A 81 1.81 -0.40 11.54
CA LEU A 81 0.80 0.62 11.24
C LEU A 81 0.86 1.79 12.24
N VAL A 82 1.08 1.51 13.53
CA VAL A 82 1.25 2.53 14.58
C VAL A 82 2.49 3.39 14.33
N VAL A 83 3.54 2.86 13.69
CA VAL A 83 4.69 3.66 13.25
C VAL A 83 4.38 4.43 11.96
N ALA A 84 3.78 3.76 10.98
CA ALA A 84 3.57 4.36 9.66
C ALA A 84 2.55 5.49 9.66
N PHE A 85 1.46 5.35 10.43
CA PHE A 85 0.36 6.31 10.44
C PHE A 85 0.76 7.71 10.93
N PRO A 86 1.46 7.87 12.08
CA PRO A 86 1.99 9.16 12.50
C PRO A 86 3.00 9.74 11.51
N LEU A 87 3.85 8.92 10.88
CA LEU A 87 4.79 9.39 9.85
C LEU A 87 4.04 9.97 8.64
N CYS A 88 2.98 9.30 8.16
CA CYS A 88 2.13 9.85 7.11
C CYS A 88 1.53 11.21 7.51
N ILE A 89 1.02 11.34 8.74
CA ILE A 89 0.45 12.60 9.25
C ILE A 89 1.51 13.70 9.28
N ILE A 90 2.67 13.42 9.87
CA ILE A 90 3.79 14.37 9.94
C ILE A 90 4.14 14.86 8.54
N THR A 91 4.31 13.96 7.58
CA THR A 91 4.66 14.33 6.19
C THR A 91 3.59 15.23 5.56
N VAL A 92 2.31 14.89 5.68
CA VAL A 92 1.22 15.71 5.11
C VAL A 92 1.13 17.06 5.82
N MET A 93 1.25 17.11 7.15
CA MET A 93 1.25 18.35 7.92
C MET A 93 2.43 19.24 7.56
N THR A 94 3.64 18.68 7.47
CA THR A 94 4.83 19.42 7.08
C THR A 94 4.69 20.00 5.69
N LEU A 95 4.23 19.22 4.70
CA LEU A 95 4.00 19.74 3.35
C LEU A 95 2.93 20.83 3.34
N GLY A 96 1.82 20.64 4.04
CA GLY A 96 0.77 21.64 4.13
C GLY A 96 1.22 22.95 4.81
N LEU A 97 2.12 22.89 5.79
CA LEU A 97 2.71 24.08 6.41
C LEU A 97 3.74 24.75 5.50
N LEU A 98 4.56 23.98 4.78
CA LEU A 98 5.51 24.51 3.80
C LEU A 98 4.77 25.25 2.67
N GLU A 99 3.64 24.72 2.19
CA GLU A 99 2.80 25.37 1.16
C GLU A 99 2.31 26.77 1.58
N MET A 100 2.27 27.10 2.88
CA MET A 100 1.82 28.42 3.35
C MET A 100 2.84 29.55 3.10
N PHE A 101 4.11 29.22 2.93
CA PHE A 101 5.17 30.25 2.83
C PHE A 101 6.19 29.99 1.72
N MET A 102 6.15 28.83 1.05
CA MET A 102 6.93 28.56 -0.15
C MET A 102 6.10 27.83 -1.21
N GLU A 103 6.34 28.15 -2.48
CA GLU A 103 5.74 27.43 -3.60
C GLU A 103 6.40 26.05 -3.76
N LEU A 104 5.64 24.99 -3.48
CA LEU A 104 6.06 23.63 -3.74
C LEU A 104 5.77 23.27 -5.19
N SER A 105 6.82 22.91 -5.93
CA SER A 105 6.70 22.41 -7.30
C SER A 105 5.77 21.18 -7.32
N LYS A 106 4.71 21.25 -8.13
CA LYS A 106 3.82 20.10 -8.35
C LYS A 106 4.56 18.94 -9.03
N GLU A 107 5.67 19.21 -9.72
CA GLU A 107 6.49 18.19 -10.35
C GLU A 107 7.20 17.32 -9.30
N ASP A 108 7.65 17.92 -8.19
CA ASP A 108 8.41 17.24 -7.14
C ASP A 108 7.53 16.77 -5.96
N TRP A 109 6.48 17.54 -5.63
CA TRP A 109 5.71 17.38 -4.38
C TRP A 109 4.20 17.17 -4.58
N SER A 110 3.74 16.85 -5.80
CA SER A 110 2.35 16.42 -6.00
C SER A 110 1.98 15.22 -5.11
N TYR A 111 0.70 15.11 -4.72
CA TYR A 111 0.13 14.02 -3.92
C TYR A 111 0.52 12.61 -4.39
N ARG A 112 0.79 12.42 -5.69
CA ARG A 112 1.26 11.16 -6.26
C ARG A 112 2.62 10.70 -5.71
N HIS A 113 3.49 11.63 -5.30
CA HIS A 113 4.78 11.31 -4.69
C HIS A 113 4.66 10.84 -3.24
N LEU A 114 3.52 11.09 -2.58
CA LEU A 114 3.27 10.62 -1.22
C LEU A 114 3.04 9.11 -1.15
N ILE A 115 2.55 8.50 -2.24
CA ILE A 115 2.23 7.07 -2.30
C ILE A 115 3.46 6.22 -1.97
N PRO A 116 4.64 6.41 -2.60
CA PRO A 116 5.88 5.75 -2.20
C PRO A 116 6.22 5.90 -0.72
N PHE A 117 6.07 7.11 -0.14
CA PHE A 117 6.37 7.34 1.28
C PHE A 117 5.48 6.50 2.19
N PHE A 118 4.19 6.36 1.88
CA PHE A 118 3.28 5.53 2.67
C PHE A 118 3.74 4.06 2.72
N PHE A 119 4.21 3.52 1.59
CA PHE A 119 4.79 2.18 1.56
C PHE A 119 6.09 2.11 2.35
N ILE A 120 6.99 3.07 2.16
CA ILE A 120 8.28 3.13 2.87
C ILE A 120 8.05 3.15 4.38
N TYR A 121 7.14 4.00 4.88
CA TYR A 121 6.84 4.10 6.31
C TYR A 121 6.27 2.79 6.86
N TYR A 122 5.37 2.15 6.12
CA TYR A 122 4.83 0.85 6.51
C TYR A 122 5.91 -0.24 6.56
N PHE A 123 6.75 -0.36 5.52
CA PHE A 123 7.82 -1.36 5.50
C PHE A 123 8.91 -1.09 6.53
N ALA A 124 9.23 0.18 6.80
CA ALA A 124 10.13 0.56 7.88
C ALA A 124 9.54 0.16 9.24
N GLY A 125 8.26 0.47 9.49
CA GLY A 125 7.56 0.03 10.69
C GLY A 125 7.52 -1.50 10.83
N LEU A 126 7.30 -2.21 9.72
CA LEU A 126 7.30 -3.67 9.68
C LEU A 126 8.67 -4.26 10.01
N PHE A 127 9.74 -3.67 9.49
CA PHE A 127 11.11 -4.08 9.78
C PHE A 127 11.46 -3.87 11.26
N ILE A 128 11.10 -2.71 11.83
CA ILE A 128 11.30 -2.40 13.25
C ILE A 128 10.52 -3.38 14.14
N ALA A 129 9.25 -3.63 13.82
CA ALA A 129 8.41 -4.54 14.58
C ALA A 129 8.95 -5.98 14.52
N ARG A 130 9.31 -6.50 13.35
CA ARG A 130 9.88 -7.85 13.22
C ARG A 130 11.15 -8.04 14.05
N LYS A 131 12.06 -7.07 14.00
CA LYS A 131 13.31 -7.09 14.78
C LYS A 131 13.04 -7.17 16.28
N ARG A 132 11.98 -6.54 16.78
CA ARG A 132 11.58 -6.59 18.21
C ARG A 132 11.17 -7.99 18.65
N TYR A 133 10.58 -8.77 17.76
CA TYR A 133 10.14 -10.15 18.03
C TYR A 133 11.19 -11.21 17.63
N GLY A 134 12.37 -10.80 17.18
CA GLY A 134 13.45 -11.71 16.80
C GLY A 134 13.22 -12.44 15.46
N LEU A 135 12.39 -11.87 14.58
CA LEU A 135 12.10 -12.37 13.22
C LEU A 135 12.92 -11.65 12.14
#